data_AF-A0A101P2A3-F1
#
_entry.id   AF-A0A101P2A3-F1
#
_cell.length_a   1.000
_cell.length_b   1.000
_cell.length_c   1.000
_cell.angle_alpha   90.00
_cell.angle_beta   90.00
_cell.angle_gamma   90.00
#
_symmetry.space_group_name_H-M   'P 1'
#
loop_
_entity.id
_entity.type
_entity.pdbx_description
1 polymer ?
#
loop_
_entity_poly.entity_id
_entity_poly.type
_entity_poly.pdbx_seq_one_letter_code
_entity_poly.pdbx_strand_id
1 'polypeptide(L)'
;MANGEWRIESPFRDPPAYQARGSDPLAEQIDWYLSPEHRADIEHGCPNTGFAGDVRRLDPAGHARYAQGLAANLDRFAQIAQAPGLQEGERRARAIALFSEMAGALLLSRADADPALADEILDSARTDVHSRTGAA
;
A
#
# COMPACT_ATOMS: atom_id res chain seq x y z
N MET A 1 -4.63 40.59 1.41
CA MET A 1 -4.94 39.58 2.44
C MET A 1 -6.13 38.79 1.94
N ALA A 2 -5.88 37.63 1.30
CA ALA A 2 -6.91 36.77 0.76
C ALA A 2 -6.76 35.40 1.42
N ASN A 3 -7.85 34.93 2.02
CA ASN A 3 -7.91 33.75 2.87
C ASN A 3 -7.97 32.52 1.96
N GLY A 4 -6.81 31.96 1.63
CA GLY A 4 -6.69 30.73 0.84
C GLY A 4 -6.97 29.51 1.72
N GLU A 5 -8.25 29.15 1.86
CA GLU A 5 -8.64 27.81 2.30
C GLU A 5 -8.22 26.81 1.22
N TRP A 6 -7.00 26.29 1.34
CA TRP A 6 -6.59 25.11 0.58
C TRP A 6 -7.30 23.89 1.17
N ARG A 7 -8.53 23.62 0.71
CA ARG A 7 -9.12 22.28 0.81
C ARG A 7 -8.32 21.39 -0.14
N ILE A 8 -7.38 20.62 0.41
CA ILE A 8 -6.80 19.48 -0.30
C ILE A 8 -7.91 18.44 -0.37
N GLU A 9 -8.71 18.45 -1.45
CA GLU A 9 -9.42 17.24 -1.84
C GLU A 9 -8.35 16.19 -2.10
N SER A 10 -8.40 15.09 -1.35
CA SER A 10 -7.43 14.00 -1.47
C SER A 10 -7.52 13.46 -2.91
N PRO A 11 -6.46 13.54 -3.73
CA PRO A 11 -6.46 12.96 -5.08
C PRO A 11 -6.42 11.42 -5.04
N PHE A 12 -6.20 10.84 -3.85
CA PHE A 12 -6.28 9.41 -3.64
C PHE A 12 -7.74 9.02 -3.63
N ARG A 13 -8.13 8.17 -4.58
CA ARG A 13 -9.39 7.42 -4.55
C ARG A 13 -9.47 6.78 -3.17
N ASP A 14 -10.54 7.06 -2.43
CA ASP A 14 -10.85 6.27 -1.25
C ASP A 14 -10.83 4.79 -1.69
N PRO A 15 -10.16 3.89 -0.96
CA PRO A 15 -10.28 2.47 -1.25
C PRO A 15 -11.78 2.15 -1.38
N PRO A 16 -12.17 1.24 -2.30
CA PRO A 16 -13.57 0.94 -2.54
C PRO A 16 -14.28 0.77 -1.20
N ALA A 17 -15.47 1.38 -1.06
CA ALA A 17 -16.25 1.28 0.15
C ALA A 17 -16.36 -0.20 0.51
N TYR A 18 -15.71 -0.62 1.59
CA TYR A 18 -15.74 -1.98 2.10
C TYR A 18 -17.20 -2.29 2.44
N GLN A 19 -17.91 -2.90 1.49
CA GLN A 19 -19.31 -3.25 1.60
C GLN A 19 -19.49 -4.70 1.15
N ALA A 20 -19.07 -5.60 2.02
CA ALA A 20 -19.79 -6.84 2.25
C ALA A 20 -19.80 -7.10 3.76
N ARG A 21 -20.97 -7.44 4.31
CA ARG A 21 -21.03 -8.02 5.65
C ARG A 21 -20.30 -9.37 5.60
N GLY A 22 -19.06 -9.43 6.08
CA GLY A 22 -18.36 -10.69 6.35
C GLY A 22 -17.06 -10.99 5.58
N SER A 23 -16.49 -10.07 4.80
CA SER A 23 -15.16 -10.25 4.21
C SER A 23 -14.03 -9.96 5.22
N ASP A 24 -12.78 -10.24 4.91
CA ASP A 24 -11.64 -9.79 5.74
C ASP A 24 -11.09 -8.47 5.15
N PRO A 25 -11.13 -7.32 5.87
CA PRO A 25 -10.59 -6.05 5.39
C PRO A 25 -9.11 -6.13 4.97
N LEU A 26 -8.34 -7.02 5.59
CA LEU A 26 -6.96 -7.25 5.21
C LEU A 26 -6.87 -8.03 3.89
N ALA A 27 -7.69 -9.07 3.70
CA ALA A 27 -7.74 -9.82 2.44
C ALA A 27 -8.07 -8.89 1.26
N GLU A 28 -9.12 -8.07 1.40
CA GLU A 28 -9.50 -7.12 0.35
C GLU A 28 -8.40 -6.11 0.03
N GLN A 29 -7.69 -5.64 1.07
CA GLN A 29 -6.57 -4.73 0.89
C GLN A 29 -5.40 -5.38 0.15
N ILE A 30 -5.13 -6.67 0.40
CA ILE A 30 -4.09 -7.45 -0.28
C ILE A 30 -4.48 -7.67 -1.74
N ASP A 31 -5.70 -8.14 -1.99
CA ASP A 31 -6.24 -8.43 -3.32
C ASP A 31 -6.21 -7.21 -4.21
N TRP A 32 -6.72 -6.07 -3.70
CA TRP A 32 -6.70 -4.82 -4.44
C TRP A 32 -5.27 -4.35 -4.71
N TYR A 33 -4.38 -4.38 -3.70
CA TYR A 33 -3.04 -3.82 -3.83
C TYR A 33 -2.20 -4.59 -4.86
N LEU A 34 -2.40 -5.90 -4.94
CA LEU A 34 -1.68 -6.80 -5.84
C LEU A 34 -2.49 -7.13 -7.09
N SER A 35 -3.41 -6.27 -7.51
CA SER A 35 -4.26 -6.49 -8.69
C SER A 35 -3.62 -5.99 -9.99
N PRO A 36 -3.96 -6.59 -11.16
CA PRO A 36 -3.62 -6.03 -12.47
C PRO A 36 -4.14 -4.61 -12.66
N GLU A 37 -5.30 -4.28 -12.08
CA GLU A 37 -5.91 -2.95 -12.11
C GLU A 37 -5.03 -1.92 -11.40
N HIS A 38 -4.52 -2.23 -10.20
CA HIS A 38 -3.60 -1.33 -9.49
C HIS A 38 -2.23 -1.28 -10.18
N ARG A 39 -1.74 -2.38 -10.77
CA ARG A 39 -0.54 -2.34 -11.62
C ARG A 39 -0.68 -1.31 -12.73
N ALA A 40 -1.80 -1.33 -13.45
CA ALA A 40 -2.10 -0.42 -14.57
C ALA A 40 -2.37 1.03 -14.12
N ASP A 41 -2.99 1.23 -12.95
CA ASP A 41 -3.33 2.54 -12.42
C ASP A 41 -2.16 3.17 -11.64
N ILE A 42 -1.20 3.73 -12.38
CA ILE A 42 -0.06 4.46 -11.80
C ILE A 42 -0.53 5.77 -11.16
N GLU A 43 -1.52 6.45 -11.75
CA GLU A 43 -1.96 7.80 -11.35
C GLU A 43 -2.74 7.80 -10.03
N HIS A 44 -3.55 6.77 -9.77
CA HIS A 44 -4.39 6.69 -8.56
C HIS A 44 -4.01 5.54 -7.62
N GLY A 45 -2.93 4.81 -7.93
CA GLY A 45 -2.40 3.75 -7.08
C GLY A 45 -1.67 4.27 -5.83
N CYS A 46 -1.18 3.34 -5.00
CA CYS A 46 -0.35 3.65 -3.84
C CYS A 46 0.85 4.56 -4.19
N PRO A 47 0.91 5.79 -3.65
CA PRO A 47 1.98 6.74 -3.98
C PRO A 47 3.35 6.28 -3.48
N ASN A 48 3.40 5.45 -2.44
CA ASN A 48 4.66 4.93 -1.90
C ASN A 48 5.42 4.08 -2.93
N THR A 49 4.71 3.33 -3.77
CA THR A 49 5.34 2.45 -4.78
C THR A 49 5.94 3.23 -5.94
N GLY A 50 5.26 4.28 -6.41
CA GLY A 50 5.74 5.08 -7.54
C GLY A 50 6.77 6.13 -7.13
N PHE A 51 6.61 6.74 -5.96
CA PHE A 51 7.35 7.95 -5.60
C PHE A 51 8.57 7.71 -4.72
N ALA A 52 8.70 6.55 -4.05
CA ALA A 52 9.78 6.27 -3.10
C ALA A 52 11.18 6.52 -3.68
N GLY A 53 11.40 6.20 -4.96
CA GLY A 53 12.68 6.43 -5.65
C GLY A 53 13.00 7.92 -5.87
N ASP A 54 11.97 8.75 -6.03
CA ASP A 54 12.10 10.19 -6.29
C ASP A 54 12.25 11.04 -5.03
N VAL A 55 11.89 10.51 -3.86
CA VAL A 55 11.98 11.23 -2.58
C VAL A 55 13.37 11.80 -2.32
N ARG A 56 14.43 11.11 -2.77
CA ARG A 56 15.82 11.59 -2.63
C ARG A 56 16.12 12.87 -3.41
N ARG A 57 15.31 13.21 -4.41
CA ARG A 57 15.43 14.41 -5.24
C ARG A 57 14.66 15.60 -4.66
N LEU A 58 13.84 15.39 -3.62
CA LEU A 58 13.10 16.44 -2.95
C LEU A 58 14.00 17.28 -2.05
N ASP A 59 13.52 18.47 -1.72
CA ASP A 59 14.11 19.29 -0.68
C ASP A 59 13.90 18.67 0.73
N PRO A 60 14.58 19.17 1.77
CA PRO A 60 14.44 18.63 3.12
C PRO A 60 12.99 18.65 3.65
N ALA A 61 12.20 19.64 3.25
CA ALA A 61 10.79 19.73 3.63
C ALA A 61 9.95 18.61 2.99
N GLY A 62 10.11 18.36 1.69
CA GLY A 62 9.46 17.28 0.95
C GLY A 62 9.83 15.91 1.49
N HIS A 63 11.11 15.67 1.80
CA HIS A 63 11.55 14.43 2.45
C HIS A 63 10.82 14.22 3.78
N ALA A 64 10.78 15.25 4.65
CA ALA A 64 10.12 15.14 5.94
C ALA A 64 8.61 14.86 5.81
N ARG A 65 7.95 15.48 4.83
CA ARG A 65 6.52 15.25 4.55
C ARG A 65 6.27 13.83 4.06
N TYR A 66 7.10 13.33 3.15
CA TYR A 66 7.03 11.95 2.68
C TYR A 66 7.20 10.96 3.85
N ALA A 67 8.22 11.15 4.69
CA ALA A 67 8.49 10.28 5.83
C ALA A 67 7.31 10.23 6.81
N GLN A 68 6.66 11.38 7.07
CA GLN A 68 5.45 11.45 7.89
C GLN A 68 4.27 10.69 7.25
N GLY A 69 4.05 10.88 5.95
CA GLY A 69 3.00 10.17 5.21
C GLY A 69 3.20 8.66 5.20
N LEU A 70 4.44 8.20 4.98
CA LEU A 70 4.80 6.79 5.04
C LEU A 70 4.56 6.19 6.43
N ALA A 71 4.99 6.87 7.49
CA ALA A 71 4.77 6.43 8.86
C ALA A 71 3.27 6.29 9.17
N ALA A 72 2.46 7.30 8.84
CA ALA A 72 1.01 7.26 9.05
C ALA A 72 0.33 6.15 8.23
N ASN A 73 0.82 5.88 7.02
CA ASN A 73 0.31 4.79 6.19
C ASN A 73 0.60 3.41 6.82
N LEU A 74 1.82 3.21 7.31
CA LEU A 74 2.21 1.97 7.98
C LEU A 74 1.43 1.75 9.28
N ASP A 75 1.19 2.81 10.04
CA ASP A 75 0.40 2.72 11.27
C ASP A 75 -1.06 2.37 10.97
N ARG A 76 -1.66 2.94 9.91
CA ARG A 76 -3.00 2.55 9.42
C ARG A 76 -3.02 1.10 8.95
N PHE A 77 -2.01 0.68 8.19
CA PHE A 77 -1.93 -0.70 7.71
C PHE A 77 -1.78 -1.70 8.87
N ALA A 78 -1.02 -1.35 9.91
CA ALA A 78 -0.93 -2.16 11.13
C ALA A 78 -2.27 -2.32 11.87
N GLN A 79 -3.16 -1.31 11.78
CA GLN A 79 -4.52 -1.40 12.33
C GLN A 79 -5.44 -2.29 11.50
N ILE A 80 -5.23 -2.40 10.18
CA ILE A 80 -6.01 -3.28 9.30
C ILE A 80 -5.50 -4.72 9.41
N ALA A 81 -4.18 -4.89 9.44
CA ALA A 81 -3.50 -6.17 9.55
C ALA A 81 -3.53 -6.74 10.99
N GLN A 82 -4.69 -6.64 11.66
CA GLN A 82 -4.90 -7.11 13.03
C GLN A 82 -4.31 -8.50 13.19
N ALA A 83 -3.29 -8.61 14.03
CA ALA A 83 -2.62 -9.86 14.35
C ALA A 83 -2.86 -10.14 15.85
N PRO A 84 -3.98 -10.82 16.20
CA PRO A 84 -4.31 -11.14 17.58
C PRO A 84 -3.16 -11.90 18.24
N GLY A 85 -2.82 -11.53 19.48
CA GLY A 85 -1.78 -12.19 20.26
C GLY A 85 -0.36 -11.66 20.08
N LEU A 86 -0.11 -10.75 19.13
CA LEU A 86 1.18 -10.04 19.04
C LEU A 86 1.24 -8.83 19.99
N GLN A 87 2.43 -8.38 20.37
CA GLN A 87 2.64 -7.08 21.01
C GLN A 87 2.61 -5.95 19.96
N GLU A 88 2.45 -4.69 20.39
CA GLU A 88 2.35 -3.54 19.47
C GLU A 88 3.57 -3.39 18.54
N GLY A 89 4.77 -3.52 19.08
CA GLY A 89 6.00 -3.47 18.27
C GLY A 89 6.09 -4.58 17.23
N GLU A 90 5.62 -5.78 17.58
CA GLU A 90 5.61 -6.95 16.70
C GLU A 90 4.54 -6.81 15.60
N ARG A 91 3.35 -6.31 15.94
CA ARG A 91 2.30 -5.96 14.97
C ARG A 91 2.83 -4.98 13.93
N ARG A 92 3.47 -3.90 14.38
CA ARG A 92 4.01 -2.88 13.50
C ARG A 92 5.12 -3.41 12.61
N ALA A 93 6.05 -4.19 13.16
CA ALA A 93 7.13 -4.81 12.38
C ALA A 93 6.58 -5.75 11.29
N ARG A 94 5.58 -6.56 11.63
CA ARG A 94 4.90 -7.44 10.69
C ARG A 94 4.16 -6.66 9.60
N ALA A 95 3.44 -5.60 9.97
CA ALA A 95 2.76 -4.73 9.02
C ALA A 95 3.73 -4.09 8.02
N ILE A 96 4.90 -3.64 8.49
CA ILE A 96 5.97 -3.12 7.62
C ILE A 96 6.46 -4.18 6.64
N ALA A 97 6.72 -5.40 7.11
CA ALA A 97 7.22 -6.48 6.27
C ALA A 97 6.21 -6.81 5.14
N LEU A 98 4.94 -7.03 5.51
CA LEU A 98 3.86 -7.30 4.55
C LEU A 98 3.69 -6.16 3.55
N PHE A 99 3.65 -4.91 4.02
CA PHE A 99 3.51 -3.74 3.14
C PHE A 99 4.70 -3.58 2.19
N SER A 100 5.93 -3.82 2.67
CA SER A 100 7.14 -3.72 1.87
C SER A 100 7.15 -4.75 0.74
N GLU A 101 6.68 -5.96 1.01
CA GLU A 101 6.55 -7.01 0.01
C GLU A 101 5.50 -6.66 -1.05
N MET A 102 4.31 -6.25 -0.63
CA MET A 102 3.26 -5.83 -1.56
C MET A 102 3.72 -4.67 -2.45
N ALA A 103 4.34 -3.65 -1.85
CA ALA A 103 4.87 -2.50 -2.57
C ALA A 103 5.99 -2.91 -3.55
N GLY A 104 6.89 -3.80 -3.12
CA GLY A 104 7.97 -4.31 -3.97
C GLY A 104 7.46 -5.13 -5.14
N ALA A 105 6.49 -6.03 -4.92
CA ALA A 105 5.88 -6.83 -5.97
C ALA A 105 5.16 -5.94 -7.00
N LEU A 106 4.37 -4.97 -6.54
CA LEU A 106 3.72 -4.00 -7.42
C LEU A 106 4.75 -3.20 -8.23
N LEU A 107 5.83 -2.73 -7.60
CA LEU A 107 6.91 -2.01 -8.29
C LEU A 107 7.56 -2.86 -9.39
N LEU A 108 7.93 -4.10 -9.07
CA LEU A 108 8.57 -5.01 -10.02
C LEU A 108 7.63 -5.39 -11.17
N SER A 109 6.35 -5.65 -10.87
CA SER A 109 5.35 -5.95 -11.90
C SER A 109 5.15 -4.81 -12.91
N ARG A 110 5.41 -3.56 -12.52
CA ARG A 110 5.34 -2.38 -13.38
C ARG A 110 6.59 -2.17 -14.23
N ALA A 111 7.71 -2.77 -13.85
CA ALA A 111 8.97 -2.62 -14.54
C ALA A 111 9.09 -3.52 -15.78
N ASP A 112 8.30 -4.59 -15.85
CA ASP A 112 8.38 -5.58 -16.91
C ASP A 112 7.44 -5.27 -18.10
N ALA A 113 7.87 -5.65 -19.30
CA ALA A 113 7.08 -5.58 -20.52
C ALA A 113 6.36 -6.91 -20.83
N ASP A 114 6.73 -8.02 -20.18
CA ASP A 114 6.04 -9.31 -20.27
C ASP A 114 4.86 -9.39 -19.28
N PRO A 115 3.61 -9.40 -19.76
CA PRO A 115 2.44 -9.49 -18.89
C PRO A 115 2.41 -10.77 -18.06
N ALA A 116 2.93 -11.89 -18.58
CA ALA A 116 2.89 -13.17 -17.88
C ALA A 116 3.79 -13.16 -16.64
N LEU A 117 5.01 -12.63 -16.75
CA LEU A 117 5.91 -12.47 -15.62
C LEU A 117 5.38 -11.43 -14.62
N ALA A 118 4.81 -10.34 -15.11
CA ALA A 118 4.22 -9.32 -14.25
C ALA A 118 3.00 -9.86 -13.46
N ASP A 119 2.19 -10.75 -14.05
CA ASP A 119 1.10 -11.44 -13.35
C ASP A 119 1.65 -12.47 -12.34
N GLU A 120 2.68 -13.24 -12.70
CA GLU A 120 3.35 -14.20 -11.80
C GLU A 120 3.90 -13.53 -10.53
N ILE A 121 4.52 -12.35 -10.66
CA ILE A 121 5.03 -11.57 -9.52
C ILE A 121 3.90 -11.18 -8.57
N LEU A 122 2.79 -10.68 -9.10
CA LEU A 122 1.63 -10.26 -8.30
C LEU A 122 0.99 -11.45 -7.59
N ASP A 123 0.76 -12.54 -8.32
CA ASP A 123 0.10 -13.74 -7.80
C ASP A 123 0.95 -14.45 -6.73
N SER A 124 2.27 -14.49 -6.92
CA SER A 124 3.21 -15.07 -5.94
C SER A 124 3.19 -14.29 -4.63
N ALA A 125 3.29 -12.96 -4.70
CA ALA A 125 3.23 -12.10 -3.52
C ALA A 125 1.86 -12.16 -2.84
N ARG A 126 0.77 -12.20 -3.63
CA ARG A 126 -0.60 -12.27 -3.08
C ARG A 126 -0.75 -13.54 -2.26
N THR A 127 -0.38 -14.68 -2.84
CA THR A 127 -0.44 -15.99 -2.20
C THR A 127 0.37 -16.04 -0.90
N ASP A 128 1.62 -15.54 -0.91
CA ASP A 128 2.47 -15.54 0.28
C ASP A 128 1.89 -14.64 1.39
N VAL A 129 1.46 -13.43 1.05
CA VAL A 129 0.90 -12.47 2.00
C VAL A 129 -0.36 -13.01 2.66
N HIS A 130 -1.31 -13.59 1.90
CA HIS A 130 -2.49 -14.27 2.49
C HIS A 130 -2.10 -15.42 3.42
N SER A 131 -1.14 -16.25 3.01
CA SER A 131 -0.71 -17.41 3.80
C SER A 131 -0.15 -16.99 5.16
N ARG A 132 0.61 -15.89 5.20
CA ARG A 132 1.18 -15.37 6.46
C ARG A 132 0.13 -14.73 7.32
N THR A 133 -0.82 -13.98 6.74
CA THR A 133 -1.85 -13.25 7.50
C THR A 133 -2.98 -14.15 8.00
N GLY A 134 -3.17 -15.33 7.40
CA GLY A 134 -4.36 -16.14 7.67
C GLY A 134 -5.64 -15.49 7.15
N ALA A 135 -5.51 -14.44 6.34
CA ALA A 135 -6.60 -13.77 5.66
C ALA A 135 -7.01 -14.64 4.47
N ALA A 136 -8.27 -15.10 4.44
CA ALA A 136 -8.82 -15.99 3.43
C ALA A 136 -9.86 -15.27 2.56
#